data_AF-A0A518B0Y1-F1
#
_entry.id   AF-A0A518B0Y1-F1
#
_cell.length_a   1.000
_cell.length_b   1.000
_cell.length_c   1.000
_cell.angle_alpha   90.00
_cell.angle_beta   90.00
_cell.angle_gamma   90.00
#
_symmetry.space_group_name_H-M   'P 1'
#
loop_
_entity.id
_entity.type
_entity.pdbx_description
1 polymer ?
#
loop_
_entity_poly.entity_id
_entity_poly.type
_entity_poly.pdbx_seq_one_letter_code
_entity_poly.pdbx_strand_id
1 'polypeptide(L)'
;MIRNVVFTRDWHPANHCSFREQGGPWPVHCVAETPGAAFHSEVPLPPDTVVASKGIRVDQDNYSAFPEDDLAEHLRRSDIERVLVCGLTTEYCVRETAIDACREGFDTWVLVDAIGSVNVNPGDKDRALIAMREAGATLAECGRVVSTLTLHPHPTALIVVDLQNDFFPGGRLGVDDAPNVVGPIKWLMHHLKIIG
;
A
#
# COMPACT_ATOMS: atom_id res chain seq x y z
N MET A 1 8.05 -7.08 16.89
CA MET A 1 6.61 -7.11 17.28
C MET A 1 5.92 -6.08 16.41
N ILE A 2 4.78 -6.42 15.79
CA ILE A 2 4.01 -5.43 15.04
C ILE A 2 3.39 -4.45 16.03
N ARG A 3 3.63 -3.15 15.81
CA ARG A 3 3.12 -2.07 16.66
C ARG A 3 2.13 -1.16 15.95
N ASN A 4 2.16 -1.14 14.62
CA ASN A 4 1.29 -0.30 13.81
C ASN A 4 0.81 -1.08 12.59
N VAL A 5 -0.44 -0.85 12.23
CA VAL A 5 -1.05 -1.32 10.99
C VAL A 5 -1.60 -0.08 10.30
N VAL A 6 -1.07 0.20 9.13
CA VAL A 6 -1.42 1.35 8.31
C VAL A 6 -2.16 0.83 7.09
N PHE A 7 -3.33 1.39 6.81
CA PHE A 7 -4.04 1.19 5.56
C PHE A 7 -4.03 2.50 4.80
N THR A 8 -3.50 2.50 3.59
CA THR A 8 -3.54 3.68 2.72
C THR A 8 -4.75 3.60 1.80
N ARG A 9 -5.23 4.76 1.36
CA ARG A 9 -6.30 4.85 0.37
C ARG A 9 -6.09 6.06 -0.53
N ASP A 10 -6.39 5.88 -1.81
CA ASP A 10 -6.73 6.99 -2.69
C ASP A 10 -8.05 7.61 -2.24
N TRP A 11 -8.08 8.93 -2.12
CA TRP A 11 -9.21 9.64 -1.55
C TRP A 11 -9.50 10.94 -2.29
N HIS A 12 -9.90 10.79 -3.55
CA HIS A 12 -9.94 11.89 -4.51
C HIS A 12 -11.21 12.73 -4.42
N PRO A 13 -11.11 14.07 -4.57
CA PRO A 13 -12.25 14.90 -4.96
C PRO A 13 -12.85 14.44 -6.29
N ALA A 14 -14.15 14.67 -6.50
CA ALA A 14 -14.83 14.23 -7.73
C ALA A 14 -14.26 14.83 -9.04
N ASN A 15 -13.57 15.96 -8.95
CA ASN A 15 -12.93 16.68 -10.05
C ASN A 15 -11.39 16.69 -9.95
N HIS A 16 -10.80 15.65 -9.36
CA HIS A 16 -9.35 15.52 -9.17
C HIS A 16 -8.57 15.54 -10.50
N CYS A 17 -7.39 16.17 -10.50
CA CYS A 17 -6.57 16.37 -11.70
C CYS A 17 -6.09 15.08 -12.38
N SER A 18 -6.02 13.96 -11.65
CA SER A 18 -5.55 12.68 -12.18
C SER A 18 -6.57 11.99 -13.09
N PHE A 19 -7.83 12.43 -13.09
CA PHE A 19 -8.88 11.84 -13.90
C PHE A 19 -8.86 12.34 -15.34
N ARG A 20 -9.23 11.48 -16.29
CA ARG A 20 -9.24 11.74 -17.75
C ARG A 20 -10.11 12.94 -18.13
N GLU A 21 -11.20 13.18 -17.41
CA GLU A 21 -12.07 14.34 -17.63
C GLU A 21 -11.37 15.67 -17.33
N GLN A 22 -10.30 15.63 -16.53
CA GLN A 22 -9.44 16.76 -16.15
C GLN A 22 -8.09 16.73 -16.87
N GLY A 23 -7.90 15.81 -17.82
CA GLY A 23 -6.67 15.65 -18.61
C GLY A 23 -5.64 14.70 -18.01
N GLY A 24 -5.95 14.03 -16.89
CA GLY A 24 -5.10 13.03 -16.28
C GLY A 24 -5.20 11.64 -16.95
N PRO A 25 -4.36 10.67 -16.53
CA PRO A 25 -4.29 9.36 -17.18
C PRO A 25 -5.41 8.38 -16.77
N TRP A 26 -6.04 8.60 -15.61
CA TRP A 26 -6.89 7.59 -14.96
C TRP A 26 -8.38 7.79 -15.22
N PRO A 27 -9.20 6.73 -15.28
CA PRO A 27 -10.64 6.90 -15.12
C PRO A 27 -10.97 7.53 -13.76
N VAL A 28 -12.17 8.09 -13.58
CA VAL A 28 -12.64 8.49 -12.26
C VAL A 28 -12.68 7.25 -11.36
N HIS A 29 -11.97 7.28 -10.24
CA HIS A 29 -11.87 6.17 -9.28
C HIS A 29 -11.65 6.73 -7.88
N CYS A 30 -11.89 5.92 -6.85
CA CYS A 30 -11.59 6.21 -5.45
C CYS A 30 -12.08 7.60 -5.01
N VAL A 31 -13.22 8.04 -5.53
CA VAL A 31 -13.82 9.32 -5.17
C VAL A 31 -14.24 9.26 -3.72
N ALA A 32 -13.82 10.25 -2.93
CA ALA A 32 -14.08 10.34 -1.51
C ALA A 32 -15.56 10.09 -1.19
N GLU A 33 -15.80 9.34 -0.11
CA GLU A 33 -17.13 9.00 0.41
C GLU A 33 -18.01 8.16 -0.51
N THR A 34 -17.46 7.62 -1.60
CA THR A 34 -18.18 6.67 -2.47
C THR A 34 -17.91 5.22 -2.09
N PRO A 35 -18.80 4.27 -2.45
CA PRO A 35 -18.56 2.85 -2.23
C PRO A 35 -17.27 2.33 -2.91
N GLY A 36 -16.88 2.92 -4.05
CA GLY A 36 -15.64 2.57 -4.75
C GLY A 36 -14.39 2.87 -3.94
N ALA A 37 -14.41 3.96 -3.18
CA ALA A 37 -13.30 4.36 -2.31
C ALA A 37 -13.27 3.63 -0.95
N ALA A 38 -14.30 2.84 -0.61
CA ALA A 38 -14.28 2.06 0.62
C ALA A 38 -13.26 0.92 0.52
N PHE A 39 -12.65 0.57 1.67
CA PHE A 39 -11.78 -0.60 1.76
C PHE A 39 -12.54 -1.89 1.42
N HIS A 40 -11.86 -2.81 0.74
CA HIS A 40 -12.42 -4.07 0.31
C HIS A 40 -12.70 -4.98 1.50
N SER A 41 -13.93 -5.47 1.62
CA SER A 41 -14.43 -6.15 2.82
C SER A 41 -13.75 -7.47 3.15
N GLU A 42 -13.03 -8.07 2.19
CA GLU A 42 -12.34 -9.34 2.42
C GLU A 42 -11.10 -9.21 3.31
N VAL A 43 -10.49 -8.02 3.37
CA VAL A 43 -9.36 -7.73 4.26
C VAL A 43 -9.87 -6.91 5.44
N PRO A 44 -9.93 -7.48 6.66
CA PRO A 44 -10.45 -6.78 7.82
C PRO A 44 -9.51 -5.64 8.22
N LEU A 45 -10.09 -4.52 8.66
CA LEU A 45 -9.35 -3.43 9.30
C LEU A 45 -9.34 -3.67 10.82
N PRO A 46 -8.18 -3.90 11.44
CA PRO A 46 -8.06 -3.91 12.89
C PRO A 46 -8.57 -2.60 13.53
N PRO A 47 -9.10 -2.61 14.76
CA PRO A 47 -9.62 -1.41 15.41
C PRO A 47 -8.62 -0.26 15.53
N ASP A 48 -7.34 -0.56 15.75
CA ASP A 48 -6.27 0.42 15.93
C ASP A 48 -5.54 0.76 14.60
N THR A 49 -6.20 0.56 13.46
CA THR A 49 -5.64 0.87 12.15
C THR A 49 -5.44 2.37 11.98
N VAL A 50 -4.24 2.76 11.56
CA VAL A 50 -3.96 4.11 11.07
C VAL A 50 -4.36 4.19 9.60
N VAL A 51 -5.22 5.14 9.24
CA VAL A 51 -5.63 5.36 7.85
C VAL A 51 -4.90 6.57 7.30
N ALA A 52 -4.11 6.37 6.24
CA ALA A 52 -3.44 7.44 5.51
C ALA A 52 -4.17 7.69 4.17
N SER A 53 -4.61 8.93 3.93
CA SER A 53 -5.40 9.28 2.74
C SER A 53 -4.57 10.12 1.78
N LYS A 54 -4.45 9.70 0.53
CA LYS A 54 -3.63 10.39 -0.49
C LYS A 54 -4.48 10.86 -1.68
N GLY A 55 -3.93 11.82 -2.43
CA GLY A 55 -4.61 12.44 -3.57
C GLY A 55 -5.84 13.26 -3.17
N ILE A 56 -5.81 13.89 -1.98
CA ILE A 56 -6.93 14.65 -1.43
C ILE A 56 -7.06 16.05 -2.04
N ARG A 57 -5.98 16.56 -2.64
CA ARG A 57 -5.94 17.87 -3.28
C ARG A 57 -6.42 17.80 -4.71
N VAL A 58 -7.33 18.68 -5.10
CA VAL A 58 -7.92 18.67 -6.45
C VAL A 58 -6.89 18.86 -7.58
N ASP A 59 -5.80 19.58 -7.30
CA ASP A 59 -4.81 20.04 -8.28
C ASP A 59 -3.47 19.28 -8.21
N GLN A 60 -3.37 18.28 -7.34
CA GLN A 60 -2.14 17.54 -7.09
C GLN A 60 -2.42 16.07 -6.83
N ASP A 61 -1.86 15.21 -7.68
CA ASP A 61 -1.91 13.77 -7.50
C ASP A 61 -0.77 13.28 -6.60
N ASN A 62 -0.99 12.16 -5.91
CA ASN A 62 0.00 11.55 -5.04
C ASN A 62 -0.18 10.02 -4.95
N TYR A 63 0.81 9.27 -5.42
CA TYR A 63 0.82 7.80 -5.29
C TYR A 63 1.37 7.30 -3.95
N SER A 64 2.30 8.03 -3.34
CA SER A 64 2.99 7.57 -2.13
C SER A 64 2.12 7.78 -0.90
N ALA A 65 2.31 6.94 0.12
CA ALA A 65 1.67 7.10 1.42
C ALA A 65 2.32 8.20 2.29
N PHE A 66 3.47 8.70 1.88
CA PHE A 66 4.30 9.64 2.64
C PHE A 66 4.10 11.14 2.32
N PRO A 67 3.43 11.54 1.24
CA PRO A 67 3.06 12.95 1.03
C PRO A 67 1.67 13.27 1.58
N GLU A 68 1.57 14.47 2.17
CA GLU A 68 0.36 15.15 2.65
C GLU A 68 -0.12 14.78 4.07
N ASP A 69 0.01 13.51 4.48
CA ASP A 69 -0.18 13.08 5.86
C ASP A 69 1.18 12.72 6.47
N ASP A 70 1.52 13.21 7.67
CA ASP A 70 2.83 13.00 8.30
C ASP A 70 3.02 11.56 8.83
N LEU A 71 2.76 10.57 7.97
CA LEU A 71 2.92 9.16 8.25
C LEU A 71 4.35 8.86 8.72
N ALA A 72 5.35 9.55 8.15
CA ALA A 72 6.73 9.44 8.58
C ALA A 72 6.91 9.87 10.04
N GLU A 73 6.43 11.05 10.45
CA GLU A 73 6.47 11.48 11.86
C GLU A 73 5.66 10.54 12.75
N HIS A 74 4.47 10.11 12.34
CA HIS A 74 3.65 9.16 13.09
C HIS A 74 4.40 7.85 13.38
N LEU A 75 5.02 7.27 12.36
CA LEU A 75 5.80 6.04 12.47
C LEU A 75 7.02 6.26 13.37
N ARG A 76 7.74 7.38 13.24
CA ARG A 76 8.89 7.72 14.10
C ARG A 76 8.49 7.91 15.57
N ARG A 77 7.39 8.61 15.83
CA ARG A 77 6.83 8.81 17.17
C ARG A 77 6.36 7.51 17.82
N SER A 78 6.08 6.50 16.99
CA SER A 78 5.73 5.14 17.41
C SER A 78 6.95 4.21 17.55
N ASP A 79 8.16 4.77 17.50
CA ASP A 79 9.46 4.07 17.52
C ASP A 79 9.56 2.98 16.43
N ILE A 80 8.92 3.17 15.27
CA ILE A 80 8.99 2.20 14.18
C ILE A 80 10.35 2.30 13.48
N GLU A 81 11.03 1.17 13.34
CA GLU A 81 12.30 1.05 12.64
C GLU A 81 12.14 0.39 11.26
N ARG A 82 11.18 -0.54 11.14
CA ARG A 82 10.93 -1.32 9.93
C ARG A 82 9.50 -1.14 9.44
N VAL A 83 9.33 -1.06 8.12
CA VAL A 83 8.02 -1.11 7.47
C VAL A 83 7.94 -2.31 6.54
N LEU A 84 6.83 -3.05 6.61
CA LEU A 84 6.45 -4.06 5.63
C LEU A 84 5.42 -3.45 4.69
N VAL A 85 5.65 -3.52 3.38
CA VAL A 85 4.76 -2.92 2.36
C VAL A 85 4.15 -4.04 1.51
N CYS A 86 2.81 -4.01 1.41
CA CYS A 86 2.02 -4.91 0.56
C CYS A 86 0.82 -4.16 -0.03
N GLY A 87 0.04 -4.80 -0.91
CA GLY A 87 -1.19 -4.22 -1.47
C GLY A 87 -1.08 -3.86 -2.95
N LEU A 88 -1.71 -2.76 -3.35
CA LEU A 88 -1.94 -2.38 -4.74
C LEU A 88 -1.50 -0.92 -5.01
N THR A 89 -1.02 -0.56 -6.20
CA THR A 89 -0.52 -1.42 -7.27
C THR A 89 1.01 -1.37 -7.30
N THR A 90 1.64 -2.47 -7.72
CA THR A 90 3.08 -2.73 -7.57
C THR A 90 3.94 -1.62 -8.15
N GLU A 91 3.58 -1.11 -9.33
CA GLU A 91 4.35 -0.17 -10.14
C GLU A 91 4.02 1.31 -9.87
N TYR A 92 2.93 1.57 -9.14
CA TYR A 92 2.51 2.90 -8.73
C TYR A 92 2.62 3.05 -7.22
N CYS A 93 1.51 2.95 -6.48
CA CYS A 93 1.43 3.30 -5.07
C CYS A 93 2.36 2.47 -4.18
N VAL A 94 2.49 1.16 -4.44
CA VAL A 94 3.41 0.30 -3.68
C VAL A 94 4.85 0.72 -3.92
N ARG A 95 5.24 0.94 -5.19
CA ARG A 95 6.60 1.36 -5.56
C ARG A 95 6.96 2.70 -4.94
N GLU A 96 6.12 3.72 -5.11
CA GLU A 96 6.42 5.06 -4.58
C GLU A 96 6.44 5.06 -3.05
N THR A 97 5.49 4.36 -2.40
CA THR A 97 5.48 4.19 -0.94
C THR A 97 6.73 3.49 -0.43
N ALA A 98 7.18 2.41 -1.07
CA ALA A 98 8.38 1.70 -0.65
C ALA A 98 9.65 2.53 -0.87
N ILE A 99 9.75 3.23 -2.00
CA ILE A 99 10.90 4.11 -2.28
C ILE A 99 10.97 5.26 -1.27
N ASP A 100 9.84 5.89 -0.96
CA ASP A 100 9.81 6.98 0.02
C ASP A 100 10.06 6.47 1.44
N ALA A 101 9.57 5.28 1.81
CA ALA A 101 9.93 4.67 3.09
C ALA A 101 11.45 4.49 3.25
N CYS A 102 12.14 4.04 2.18
CA CYS A 102 13.60 3.98 2.17
C CYS A 102 14.23 5.37 2.32
N ARG A 103 13.72 6.39 1.63
CA ARG A 103 14.22 7.78 1.72
C ARG A 103 14.02 8.37 3.11
N GLU A 104 12.92 8.04 3.78
CA GLU A 104 12.62 8.43 5.15
C GLU A 104 13.46 7.67 6.19
N GLY A 105 14.24 6.67 5.76
CA GLY A 105 15.21 5.94 6.58
C GLY A 105 14.67 4.69 7.27
N PHE A 106 13.47 4.21 6.91
CA PHE A 106 12.94 2.97 7.44
C PHE A 106 13.60 1.75 6.79
N ASP A 107 13.88 0.71 7.58
CA ASP A 107 14.18 -0.63 7.03
C ASP A 107 12.94 -1.14 6.29
N THR A 108 12.98 -1.12 4.96
CA THR A 108 11.78 -1.25 4.13
C THR A 108 11.76 -2.60 3.43
N TRP A 109 10.71 -3.38 3.69
CA TRP A 109 10.54 -4.71 3.13
C TRP A 109 9.27 -4.77 2.28
N VAL A 110 9.40 -5.15 1.02
CA VAL A 110 8.29 -5.30 0.09
C VAL A 110 7.92 -6.78 -0.02
N LEU A 111 6.65 -7.09 0.26
CA LEU A 111 6.13 -8.45 0.30
C LEU A 111 5.68 -8.90 -1.09
N VAL A 112 6.58 -9.54 -1.84
CA VAL A 112 6.40 -9.78 -3.29
C VAL A 112 5.28 -10.78 -3.63
N ASP A 113 4.91 -11.63 -2.67
CA ASP A 113 3.76 -12.54 -2.74
C ASP A 113 2.45 -11.88 -2.28
N ALA A 114 2.49 -10.62 -1.85
CA ALA A 114 1.35 -9.86 -1.34
C ALA A 114 1.18 -8.50 -2.05
N ILE A 115 1.67 -8.37 -3.29
CA ILE A 115 1.49 -7.18 -4.14
C ILE A 115 0.92 -7.56 -5.51
N GLY A 116 0.04 -6.71 -6.03
CA GLY A 116 -0.63 -6.92 -7.32
C GLY A 116 -0.30 -5.80 -8.30
N SER A 117 -0.28 -6.09 -9.60
CA SER A 117 0.12 -5.15 -10.64
C SER A 117 -1.03 -4.90 -11.61
N VAL A 118 -1.13 -3.69 -12.16
CA VAL A 118 -1.98 -3.42 -13.34
C VAL A 118 -1.28 -3.92 -14.60
N ASN A 119 0.06 -3.80 -14.61
CA ASN A 119 0.95 -4.18 -15.70
C ASN A 119 0.47 -3.62 -17.05
N VAL A 120 0.11 -2.33 -17.07
CA VAL A 120 -0.40 -1.60 -18.25
C VAL A 120 0.52 -1.84 -19.45
N ASN A 121 1.83 -1.82 -19.22
CA ASN A 121 2.83 -2.21 -20.20
C ASN A 121 3.60 -3.45 -19.73
N PRO A 122 3.97 -4.37 -20.64
CA PRO A 122 4.80 -5.51 -20.31
C PRO A 122 6.06 -5.13 -19.50
N GLY A 123 6.24 -5.79 -18.36
CA GLY A 123 7.39 -5.64 -17.48
C GLY A 123 7.34 -4.43 -16.54
N ASP A 124 6.20 -3.73 -16.41
CA ASP A 124 6.04 -2.65 -15.43
C ASP A 124 6.30 -3.15 -14.01
N LYS A 125 5.77 -4.33 -13.67
CA LYS A 125 6.02 -5.00 -12.39
C LYS A 125 7.51 -5.22 -12.13
N ASP A 126 8.23 -5.78 -13.09
CA ASP A 126 9.66 -6.12 -12.93
C ASP A 126 10.51 -4.85 -12.78
N ARG A 127 10.23 -3.82 -13.59
CA ARG A 127 10.90 -2.51 -13.46
C ARG A 127 10.64 -1.89 -12.09
N ALA A 128 9.42 -2.03 -11.57
CA ALA A 128 9.08 -1.52 -10.26
C ALA A 128 9.82 -2.23 -9.12
N LEU A 129 9.91 -3.56 -9.17
CA LEU A 129 10.69 -4.37 -8.23
C LEU A 129 12.18 -4.02 -8.25
N ILE A 130 12.73 -3.81 -9.45
CA ILE A 130 14.12 -3.35 -9.61
C ILE A 130 14.30 -1.99 -8.96
N ALA A 131 13.44 -1.02 -9.25
CA ALA A 131 13.53 0.34 -8.71
C ALA A 131 13.42 0.36 -7.17
N MET A 132 12.50 -0.41 -6.58
CA MET A 132 12.37 -0.52 -5.12
C MET A 132 13.65 -1.10 -4.49
N ARG A 133 14.23 -2.15 -5.08
CA ARG A 133 15.48 -2.74 -4.60
C ARG A 133 16.66 -1.78 -4.73
N GLU A 134 16.76 -1.05 -5.85
CA GLU A 134 17.80 -0.04 -6.06
C GLU A 134 17.69 1.13 -5.09
N ALA A 135 16.48 1.47 -4.65
CA ALA A 135 16.25 2.46 -3.59
C ALA A 135 16.58 1.94 -2.18
N GLY A 136 16.89 0.64 -2.01
CA GLY A 136 17.29 0.04 -0.74
C GLY A 136 16.25 -0.89 -0.10
N ALA A 137 15.11 -1.13 -0.76
CA ALA A 137 14.10 -2.04 -0.21
C ALA A 137 14.54 -3.51 -0.30
N THR A 138 14.22 -4.28 0.73
CA THR A 138 14.36 -5.75 0.73
C THR A 138 13.11 -6.38 0.12
N LEU A 139 13.27 -7.21 -0.91
CA LEU A 139 12.17 -8.03 -1.44
C LEU A 139 12.05 -9.33 -0.65
N ALA A 140 10.87 -9.64 -0.11
CA ALA A 140 10.65 -10.81 0.73
C ALA A 140 9.28 -11.45 0.49
N GLU A 141 9.13 -12.73 0.84
CA GLU A 141 7.83 -13.41 0.90
C GLU A 141 7.28 -13.38 2.33
N CYS A 142 5.96 -13.37 2.48
CA CYS A 142 5.27 -13.29 3.77
C CYS A 142 5.78 -14.36 4.76
N GLY A 143 5.95 -15.60 4.32
CA GLY A 143 6.43 -16.71 5.16
C GLY A 143 7.83 -16.49 5.74
N ARG A 144 8.73 -15.91 4.93
CA ARG A 144 10.09 -15.57 5.37
C ARG A 144 10.06 -14.43 6.39
N VAL A 145 9.21 -13.44 6.19
CA VAL A 145 9.06 -12.30 7.12
C VAL A 145 8.58 -12.75 8.49
N VAL A 146 7.54 -13.59 8.57
CA VAL A 146 7.04 -14.12 9.84
C VAL A 146 8.16 -14.85 10.60
N SER A 147 8.93 -15.67 9.89
CA SER A 147 10.07 -16.40 10.47
C SER A 147 11.14 -15.43 11.02
N THR A 148 11.52 -14.42 10.24
CA THR A 148 12.53 -13.43 10.65
C THR A 148 12.07 -12.58 11.82
N LEU A 149 10.84 -12.07 11.82
CA LEU A 149 10.33 -11.23 12.92
C LEU A 149 10.14 -12.01 14.22
N THR A 150 9.97 -13.32 14.14
CA THR A 150 9.93 -14.20 15.32
C THR A 150 11.31 -14.34 15.96
N LEU A 151 12.37 -14.45 15.16
CA LEU A 151 13.75 -14.62 15.64
C LEU A 151 14.42 -13.29 16.01
N HIS A 152 14.11 -12.22 15.29
CA HIS A 152 14.73 -10.89 15.41
C HIS A 152 13.64 -9.81 15.48
N PRO A 153 13.05 -9.61 16.67
CA PRO A 153 11.96 -8.66 16.83
C PRO A 153 12.47 -7.22 16.79
N HIS A 154 12.11 -6.51 15.73
CA HIS A 154 12.20 -5.05 15.66
C HIS A 154 10.82 -4.41 15.85
N PRO A 155 10.73 -3.14 16.26
CA PRO A 155 9.52 -2.33 16.10
C PRO A 155 9.16 -2.23 14.62
N THR A 156 8.02 -2.79 14.23
CA THR A 156 7.65 -2.94 12.83
C THR A 156 6.21 -2.48 12.60
N ALA A 157 5.99 -1.77 11.49
CA ALA A 157 4.68 -1.45 10.97
C ALA A 157 4.37 -2.27 9.72
N LEU A 158 3.09 -2.62 9.54
CA LEU A 158 2.57 -3.14 8.27
C LEU A 158 1.85 -2.00 7.55
N ILE A 159 2.22 -1.73 6.30
CA ILE A 159 1.55 -0.77 5.41
C ILE A 159 0.84 -1.57 4.31
N VAL A 160 -0.49 -1.59 4.37
CA VAL A 160 -1.37 -2.19 3.38
C VAL A 160 -1.84 -1.11 2.42
N VAL A 161 -1.35 -1.17 1.18
CA VAL A 161 -1.56 -0.12 0.19
C VAL A 161 -2.85 -0.36 -0.60
N ASP A 162 -3.77 0.60 -0.53
CA ASP A 162 -4.90 0.83 -1.45
C ASP A 162 -5.77 -0.39 -1.80
N LEU A 163 -6.15 -1.20 -0.81
CA LEU A 163 -7.14 -2.26 -1.02
C LEU A 163 -8.57 -1.70 -1.01
N GLN A 164 -8.90 -0.86 -1.99
CA GLN A 164 -10.22 -0.25 -2.15
C GLN A 164 -11.03 -0.94 -3.24
N ASN A 165 -12.36 -0.91 -3.14
CA ASN A 165 -13.27 -1.60 -4.05
C ASN A 165 -13.04 -1.24 -5.53
N ASP A 166 -12.68 0.01 -5.82
CA ASP A 166 -12.43 0.45 -7.20
C ASP A 166 -11.22 -0.23 -7.86
N PHE A 167 -10.30 -0.79 -7.08
CA PHE A 167 -9.14 -1.54 -7.58
C PHE A 167 -9.41 -3.04 -7.76
N PHE A 168 -10.56 -3.55 -7.33
CA PHE A 168 -10.92 -4.96 -7.53
C PHE A 168 -11.69 -5.15 -8.85
N PRO A 169 -11.74 -6.38 -9.42
CA PRO A 169 -12.50 -6.65 -10.63
C PRO A 169 -13.96 -6.18 -10.53
N GLY A 170 -14.40 -5.39 -11.51
CA GLY A 170 -15.71 -4.73 -11.50
C GLY A 170 -15.73 -3.32 -10.91
N GLY A 171 -14.64 -2.90 -10.25
CA GLY A 171 -14.39 -1.52 -9.83
C GLY A 171 -14.01 -0.59 -10.99
N ARG A 172 -13.97 0.72 -10.74
CA ARG A 172 -13.70 1.72 -11.79
C ARG A 172 -12.28 1.71 -12.34
N LEU A 173 -11.32 1.20 -11.57
CA LEU A 173 -9.92 1.01 -11.95
C LEU A 173 -9.49 -0.42 -11.56
N GLY A 174 -10.33 -1.40 -11.90
CA GLY A 174 -10.14 -2.79 -11.52
C GLY A 174 -8.80 -3.35 -11.99
N VAL A 175 -8.11 -4.02 -11.07
CA VAL A 175 -6.80 -4.66 -11.28
C VAL A 175 -7.02 -6.17 -11.23
N ASP A 176 -6.69 -6.87 -12.32
CA ASP A 176 -6.92 -8.32 -12.43
C ASP A 176 -6.18 -9.12 -11.35
N ASP A 177 -5.02 -8.62 -10.90
CA ASP A 177 -4.21 -9.23 -9.84
C ASP A 177 -4.72 -8.92 -8.42
N ALA A 178 -5.66 -7.99 -8.22
CA ALA A 178 -6.13 -7.59 -6.89
C ALA A 178 -6.65 -8.75 -6.02
N PRO A 179 -7.43 -9.72 -6.53
CA PRO A 179 -7.89 -10.84 -5.71
C PRO A 179 -6.73 -11.70 -5.18
N ASN A 180 -5.59 -11.76 -5.91
CA ASN A 180 -4.47 -12.62 -5.56
C ASN A 180 -3.70 -12.12 -4.32
N VAL A 181 -3.81 -10.83 -3.96
CA VAL A 181 -3.11 -10.29 -2.78
C VAL A 181 -3.86 -10.50 -1.47
N VAL A 182 -5.18 -10.75 -1.52
CA VAL A 182 -6.04 -10.85 -0.34
C VAL A 182 -5.61 -12.00 0.58
N GLY A 183 -5.40 -13.19 0.00
CA GLY A 183 -5.01 -14.39 0.76
C GLY A 183 -3.68 -14.21 1.50
N PRO A 184 -2.59 -13.84 0.81
CA PRO A 184 -1.28 -13.56 1.41
C PRO A 184 -1.32 -12.49 2.52
N ILE A 185 -2.05 -11.38 2.30
CA ILE A 185 -2.17 -10.31 3.30
C ILE A 185 -2.90 -10.80 4.55
N LYS A 186 -4.02 -11.50 4.40
CA LYS A 186 -4.76 -12.08 5.54
C LYS A 186 -3.92 -13.12 6.28
N TRP A 187 -3.21 -13.97 5.54
CA TRP A 187 -2.30 -14.96 6.12
C TRP A 187 -1.23 -14.27 6.97
N LEU A 188 -0.59 -13.24 6.43
CA LEU A 188 0.42 -12.46 7.15
C LEU A 188 -0.16 -11.82 8.41
N MET A 189 -1.32 -11.15 8.31
CA MET A 189 -1.96 -10.49 9.43
C MET A 189 -2.30 -11.47 10.57
N HIS A 190 -2.82 -12.65 10.24
CA HIS A 190 -3.09 -13.70 11.22
C HIS A 190 -1.80 -14.19 11.91
N HIS A 191 -0.75 -14.49 11.13
CA HIS A 191 0.50 -15.03 11.69
C HIS A 191 1.34 -14.01 12.46
N LEU A 192 1.15 -12.71 12.17
CA LEU A 192 1.70 -11.62 12.96
C LEU A 192 0.82 -11.22 14.15
N LYS A 193 -0.29 -11.94 14.39
CA LYS A 193 -1.27 -11.69 15.47
C LYS A 193 -1.91 -10.30 15.41
N ILE A 194 -2.06 -9.77 14.20
CA ILE A 194 -2.77 -8.52 13.92
C ILE A 194 -4.29 -8.75 13.94
N ILE A 195 -4.71 -9.91 13.43
CA ILE A 195 -6.10 -10.37 13.45
C ILE A 195 -6.18 -11.74 14.13
N GLY A 196 -7.36 -12.06 14.66
CA GLY A 196 -7.67 -13.34 15.29
C GLY A 196 -7.92 -14.47 14.32
#